data_AF-A0A535MZJ5-F1
#
_entry.id   AF-A0A535MZJ5-F1
#
_cell.length_a   1.000
_cell.length_b   1.000
_cell.length_c   1.000
_cell.angle_alpha   90.00
_cell.angle_beta   90.00
_cell.angle_gamma   90.00
#
_symmetry.space_group_name_H-M   'P 1'
#
loop_
_entity.id
_entity.type
_entity.pdbx_description
1 polymer ?
#
loop_
_entity_poly.entity_id
_entity_poly.type
_entity_poly.pdbx_seq_one_letter_code
_entity_poly.pdbx_strand_id
1 'polypeptide(L)'
;MASGSVYRTTVADSWRWMWWDIPARLLPLALIPVAFLSASRTPAQALGLVEGHLIRDLALALPLGFLGFAVAAAFGDYLSRRAGRWFVPNRTDLLLQTAYYVLPNAAIEEWFFRGFLQGTLVRWWHAPWLGLAAATLVFGAYHVLGRWGWRPVLGATVAGAALGTIYLWQPQPPSLLLPVIVHACITAGFLSVGPYVLFAWRRARGRIRPQVELPGAVS
;
A
#
# COMPACT_ATOMS: atom_id res chain seq x y z
N MET A 1 -23.91 -1.93 19.36
CA MET A 1 -23.79 -0.96 18.24
C MET A 1 -22.45 -0.25 18.40
N ALA A 2 -21.68 -0.04 17.33
CA ALA A 2 -20.39 0.64 17.45
C ALA A 2 -20.62 2.14 17.67
N SER A 3 -20.42 2.62 18.89
CA SER A 3 -20.32 4.05 19.22
C SER A 3 -18.92 4.52 18.80
N GLY A 4 -18.79 5.05 17.59
CA GLY A 4 -17.52 5.54 17.06
C GLY A 4 -17.74 6.76 16.18
N SER A 5 -16.76 7.67 16.18
CA SER A 5 -16.75 8.87 15.34
C SER A 5 -16.39 8.50 13.90
N VAL A 6 -17.15 9.04 12.94
CA VAL A 6 -16.85 8.89 11.51
C VAL A 6 -16.30 10.22 10.99
N TYR A 7 -15.07 10.21 10.52
CA TYR A 7 -14.40 11.34 9.89
C TYR A 7 -14.47 11.19 8.38
N ARG A 8 -15.18 12.10 7.72
CA ARG A 8 -15.29 12.14 6.27
C ARG A 8 -14.14 12.98 5.71
N THR A 9 -13.17 12.36 5.04
CA THR A 9 -12.05 13.11 4.45
C THR A 9 -12.49 13.80 3.15
N THR A 10 -11.90 14.97 2.90
CA THR A 10 -12.15 15.78 1.71
C THR A 10 -10.92 15.84 0.81
N VAL A 11 -11.11 16.28 -0.43
CA VAL A 11 -10.01 16.53 -1.38
C VAL A 11 -8.95 17.48 -0.78
N ALA A 12 -9.37 18.50 -0.02
CA ALA A 12 -8.45 19.43 0.63
C ALA A 12 -7.62 18.75 1.73
N ASP A 13 -8.22 17.84 2.51
CA ASP A 13 -7.49 17.06 3.51
C ASP A 13 -6.46 16.14 2.83
N SER A 14 -6.88 15.47 1.75
CA SER A 14 -5.99 14.59 1.00
C SER A 14 -4.83 15.30 0.36
N TRP A 15 -5.12 16.40 -0.34
CA TRP A 15 -4.10 17.21 -0.98
C TRP A 15 -3.08 17.75 0.03
N ARG A 16 -3.53 18.19 1.20
CA ARG A 16 -2.67 18.74 2.26
C ARG A 16 -1.59 17.76 2.70
N TRP A 17 -1.92 16.49 2.91
CA TRP A 17 -0.92 15.49 3.29
C TRP A 17 -0.13 14.97 2.08
N MET A 18 -0.77 14.78 0.92
CA MET A 18 -0.08 14.32 -0.31
C MET A 18 1.03 15.29 -0.73
N TRP A 19 0.79 16.60 -0.57
CA TRP A 19 1.76 17.64 -0.85
C TRP A 19 3.08 17.45 -0.12
N TRP A 20 3.05 16.93 1.12
CA TRP A 20 4.24 16.63 1.89
C TRP A 20 4.74 15.20 1.69
N ASP A 21 3.83 14.25 1.52
CA ASP A 21 4.16 12.84 1.34
C ASP A 21 4.96 12.61 0.05
N ILE A 22 4.60 13.29 -1.05
CA ILE A 22 5.31 13.15 -2.32
C ILE A 22 6.81 13.51 -2.20
N PRO A 23 7.20 14.74 -1.80
CA PRO A 23 8.61 15.10 -1.71
C PRO A 23 9.35 14.40 -0.57
N ALA A 24 8.70 14.17 0.57
CA ALA A 24 9.38 13.59 1.73
C ALA A 24 9.55 12.07 1.64
N ARG A 25 8.66 11.39 0.91
CA ARG A 25 8.57 9.93 0.90
C ARG A 25 8.71 9.36 -0.50
N LEU A 26 7.80 9.67 -1.42
CA LEU A 26 7.79 9.05 -2.75
C LEU A 26 9.00 9.45 -3.60
N LEU A 27 9.41 10.72 -3.54
CA LEU A 27 10.52 11.21 -4.33
C LEU A 27 11.85 10.51 -3.96
N PRO A 28 12.27 10.43 -2.68
CA PRO A 28 13.44 9.64 -2.30
C PRO A 28 13.35 8.17 -2.72
N LEU A 29 12.20 7.53 -2.51
CA LEU A 29 12.00 6.12 -2.88
C LEU A 29 12.10 5.89 -4.40
N ALA A 30 11.70 6.86 -5.22
CA ALA A 30 11.86 6.79 -6.67
C ALA A 30 13.28 7.13 -7.12
N LEU A 31 13.92 8.13 -6.51
CA LEU A 31 15.24 8.61 -6.95
C LEU A 31 16.38 7.64 -6.59
N ILE A 32 16.29 6.92 -5.47
CA ILE A 32 17.35 5.98 -5.06
C ILE A 32 17.56 4.86 -6.11
N PRO A 33 16.51 4.13 -6.57
CA PRO A 33 16.64 3.16 -7.65
C PRO A 33 17.18 3.77 -8.94
N VAL A 34 16.75 4.97 -9.33
CA VAL A 34 17.28 5.69 -10.51
C VAL A 34 18.78 5.94 -10.37
N ALA A 35 19.21 6.50 -9.24
CA ALA A 35 20.61 6.79 -8.96
C ALA A 35 21.45 5.51 -8.97
N PHE A 36 20.92 4.41 -8.40
CA PHE A 36 21.56 3.11 -8.43
C PHE A 36 21.73 2.57 -9.86
N LEU A 37 20.68 2.62 -10.69
CA LEU A 37 20.76 2.19 -12.10
C LEU A 37 21.81 2.99 -12.87
N SER A 38 21.81 4.31 -12.68
CA SER A 38 22.77 5.22 -13.32
C SER A 38 24.21 4.93 -12.91
N ALA A 39 24.46 4.78 -11.59
CA ALA A 39 25.81 4.58 -11.06
C ALA A 39 26.36 3.17 -11.34
N SER A 40 25.52 2.13 -11.24
CA SER A 40 25.96 0.73 -11.37
C SER A 40 25.87 0.19 -12.80
N ARG A 41 25.23 0.92 -13.73
CA ARG A 41 24.88 0.46 -15.09
C ARG A 41 24.10 -0.87 -15.10
N THR A 42 23.42 -1.17 -14.00
CA THR A 42 22.56 -2.35 -13.88
C THR A 42 21.37 -2.19 -14.84
N PRO A 43 20.98 -3.22 -15.61
CA PRO A 43 19.80 -3.14 -16.47
C PRO A 43 18.52 -2.96 -15.65
N ALA A 44 17.57 -2.15 -16.15
CA ALA A 44 16.30 -1.85 -15.47
C ALA A 44 15.48 -3.12 -15.15
N GLN A 45 15.60 -4.16 -15.96
CA GLN A 45 14.99 -5.47 -15.76
C GLN A 45 15.44 -6.13 -14.46
N ALA A 46 16.66 -5.86 -13.99
CA ALA A 46 17.15 -6.37 -12.71
C ALA A 46 16.44 -5.74 -11.50
N LEU A 47 15.76 -4.60 -11.70
CA LEU A 47 14.87 -4.00 -10.71
C LEU A 47 13.40 -4.29 -11.00
N GLY A 48 13.12 -5.24 -11.88
CA GLY A 48 11.79 -5.77 -12.18
C GLY A 48 10.92 -4.96 -13.13
N LEU A 49 11.51 -4.04 -13.89
CA LEU A 49 10.87 -3.38 -15.02
C LEU A 49 10.92 -4.30 -16.24
N VAL A 50 9.93 -5.20 -16.34
CA VAL A 50 9.87 -6.32 -17.31
C VAL A 50 8.48 -6.38 -17.97
N GLU A 51 8.43 -6.55 -19.29
CA GLU A 51 7.16 -6.66 -20.05
C GLU A 51 6.75 -8.11 -20.37
N GLY A 52 7.69 -9.07 -20.31
CA GLY A 52 7.51 -10.44 -20.83
C GLY A 52 6.53 -11.34 -20.05
N HIS A 53 5.85 -10.82 -19.03
CA HIS A 53 5.02 -11.60 -18.12
C HIS A 53 3.60 -11.06 -17.95
N LEU A 54 3.17 -10.10 -18.78
CA LEU A 54 1.92 -9.37 -18.65
C LEU A 54 0.70 -10.27 -18.36
N ILE A 55 0.46 -11.30 -19.17
CA ILE A 55 -0.73 -12.17 -19.01
C ILE A 55 -0.69 -12.93 -17.68
N ARG A 56 0.46 -13.50 -17.33
CA ARG A 56 0.66 -14.21 -16.05
C ARG A 56 0.42 -13.27 -14.87
N ASP A 57 1.01 -12.09 -14.93
CA ASP A 57 0.93 -11.12 -13.84
C ASP A 57 -0.50 -10.63 -13.66
N LEU A 58 -1.22 -10.32 -14.73
CA LEU A 58 -2.64 -9.96 -14.65
C LEU A 58 -3.51 -11.12 -14.14
N ALA A 59 -3.26 -12.34 -14.61
CA ALA A 59 -4.01 -13.53 -14.19
C ALA A 59 -3.83 -13.83 -12.69
N LEU A 60 -2.63 -13.64 -12.15
CA LEU A 60 -2.35 -13.83 -10.72
C LEU A 60 -2.76 -12.62 -9.88
N ALA A 61 -2.68 -11.40 -10.43
CA ALA A 61 -3.01 -10.18 -9.71
C ALA A 61 -4.49 -10.09 -9.37
N LEU A 62 -5.38 -10.60 -10.23
CA LEU A 62 -6.83 -10.63 -9.96
C LEU A 62 -7.18 -11.37 -8.65
N PRO A 63 -6.89 -12.68 -8.49
CA PRO A 63 -7.24 -13.41 -7.28
C PRO A 63 -6.45 -12.92 -6.06
N LEU A 64 -5.14 -12.67 -6.20
CA LEU A 64 -4.30 -12.21 -5.09
C LEU A 64 -4.65 -10.80 -4.64
N GLY A 65 -4.92 -9.90 -5.59
CA GLY A 65 -5.36 -8.54 -5.34
C GLY A 65 -6.74 -8.50 -4.68
N PHE A 66 -7.70 -9.30 -5.15
CA PHE A 66 -9.01 -9.42 -4.52
C PHE A 66 -8.91 -9.94 -3.08
N LEU A 67 -8.14 -11.00 -2.85
CA LEU A 67 -7.89 -11.53 -1.50
C LEU A 67 -7.21 -10.48 -0.60
N GLY A 68 -6.16 -9.84 -1.10
CA GLY A 68 -5.44 -8.78 -0.39
C GLY A 68 -6.34 -7.61 -0.02
N PHE A 69 -7.17 -7.15 -0.96
CA PHE A 69 -8.19 -6.12 -0.74
C PHE A 69 -9.16 -6.52 0.38
N ALA A 70 -9.72 -7.72 0.31
CA ALA A 70 -10.72 -8.19 1.27
C ALA A 70 -10.15 -8.29 2.69
N VAL A 71 -8.94 -8.86 2.82
CA VAL A 71 -8.22 -8.95 4.11
C VAL A 71 -7.90 -7.56 4.65
N ALA A 72 -7.39 -6.66 3.80
CA ALA A 72 -7.04 -5.31 4.19
C ALA A 72 -8.26 -4.49 4.62
N ALA A 73 -9.38 -4.58 3.89
CA ALA A 73 -10.62 -3.91 4.24
C ALA A 73 -11.21 -4.42 5.57
N ALA A 74 -11.20 -5.75 5.77
CA ALA A 74 -11.63 -6.36 7.03
C ALA A 74 -10.74 -5.93 8.20
N PHE A 75 -9.42 -5.86 7.99
CA PHE A 75 -8.48 -5.41 9.00
C PHE A 75 -8.64 -3.90 9.32
N GLY A 76 -8.82 -3.06 8.31
CA GLY A 76 -9.10 -1.63 8.47
C GLY A 76 -10.38 -1.36 9.24
N ASP A 77 -11.44 -2.13 8.97
CA ASP A 77 -12.70 -2.07 9.74
C ASP A 77 -12.52 -2.55 11.18
N TYR A 78 -11.77 -3.64 11.40
CA TYR A 78 -11.40 -4.09 12.74
C TYR A 78 -10.68 -2.99 13.53
N LEU A 79 -9.68 -2.34 12.94
CA LEU A 79 -8.94 -1.26 13.58
C LEU A 79 -9.82 -0.04 13.85
N SER A 80 -10.66 0.34 12.89
CA SER A 80 -11.58 1.48 13.03
C SER A 80 -12.56 1.27 14.19
N ARG A 81 -13.11 0.05 14.32
CA ARG A 81 -13.98 -0.32 15.44
C ARG A 81 -13.23 -0.29 16.77
N ARG A 82 -12.00 -0.79 16.80
CA ARG A 82 -11.18 -0.84 18.02
C ARG A 82 -10.77 0.56 18.49
N ALA A 83 -10.47 1.46 17.56
CA ALA A 83 -10.08 2.83 17.86
C ALA A 83 -11.28 3.75 18.15
N GLY A 84 -12.52 3.33 17.83
CA GLY A 84 -13.70 4.19 17.92
C GLY A 84 -13.65 5.38 16.96
N ARG A 85 -12.78 5.32 15.94
CA ARG A 85 -12.55 6.38 14.94
C ARG A 85 -12.49 5.72 13.58
N TRP A 86 -13.29 6.21 12.64
CA TRP A 86 -13.33 5.69 11.28
C TRP A 86 -13.09 6.80 10.27
N PHE A 87 -12.00 6.68 9.52
CA PHE A 87 -11.70 7.59 8.41
C PHE A 87 -12.30 7.02 7.13
N VAL A 88 -13.13 7.83 6.46
CA VAL A 88 -13.82 7.39 5.25
C VAL A 88 -13.80 8.53 4.22
N PRO A 89 -13.24 8.34 3.02
CA PRO A 89 -13.26 9.39 2.02
C PRO A 89 -14.69 9.75 1.60
N ASN A 90 -14.90 11.03 1.27
CA ASN A 90 -16.09 11.42 0.54
C ASN A 90 -16.00 10.96 -0.93
N ARG A 91 -17.05 11.17 -1.73
CA ARG A 91 -17.09 10.65 -3.11
C ARG A 91 -15.99 11.21 -4.00
N THR A 92 -15.71 12.51 -3.91
CA THR A 92 -14.70 13.16 -4.74
C THR A 92 -13.29 12.82 -4.24
N ASP A 93 -13.11 12.79 -2.93
CA ASP A 93 -11.86 12.43 -2.29
C ASP A 93 -11.47 10.96 -2.52
N LEU A 94 -12.47 10.06 -2.62
CA LEU A 94 -12.23 8.65 -2.92
C LEU A 94 -11.46 8.47 -4.23
N LEU A 95 -11.81 9.23 -5.25
CA LEU A 95 -11.12 9.17 -6.54
C LEU A 95 -9.67 9.63 -6.40
N LEU A 96 -9.43 10.77 -5.74
CA LEU A 96 -8.10 11.31 -5.53
C LEU A 96 -7.22 10.35 -4.71
N GLN A 97 -7.70 9.90 -3.56
CA GLN A 97 -6.96 8.96 -2.71
C GLN A 97 -6.67 7.64 -3.44
N THR A 98 -7.66 7.09 -4.13
CA THR A 98 -7.46 5.82 -4.86
C THR A 98 -6.46 6.01 -6.00
N ALA A 99 -6.56 7.09 -6.77
CA ALA A 99 -5.58 7.39 -7.82
C ALA A 99 -4.17 7.53 -7.25
N TYR A 100 -4.01 8.25 -6.14
CA TYR A 100 -2.73 8.39 -5.44
C TYR A 100 -2.17 7.04 -4.96
N TYR A 101 -2.99 6.23 -4.29
CA TYR A 101 -2.54 4.96 -3.73
C TYR A 101 -2.22 3.92 -4.80
N VAL A 102 -2.99 3.88 -5.87
CA VAL A 102 -2.86 2.89 -6.95
C VAL A 102 -1.74 3.26 -7.92
N LEU A 103 -1.62 4.54 -8.30
CA LEU A 103 -0.68 4.97 -9.34
C LEU A 103 0.71 5.24 -8.79
N PRO A 104 1.01 6.40 -8.15
CA PRO A 104 2.37 6.66 -7.71
C PRO A 104 2.75 5.82 -6.49
N ASN A 105 1.86 5.65 -5.51
CA ASN A 105 2.29 5.06 -4.23
C ASN A 105 2.72 3.59 -4.37
N ALA A 106 1.80 2.73 -4.83
CA ALA A 106 2.10 1.31 -4.98
C ALA A 106 3.28 1.06 -5.93
N ALA A 107 3.32 1.75 -7.08
CA ALA A 107 4.39 1.58 -8.05
C ALA A 107 5.77 1.96 -7.49
N ILE A 108 5.88 3.12 -6.84
CA ILE A 108 7.15 3.63 -6.31
C ILE A 108 7.61 2.79 -5.12
N GLU A 109 6.70 2.45 -4.20
CA GLU A 109 7.05 1.61 -3.06
C GLU A 109 7.52 0.22 -3.51
N GLU A 110 6.80 -0.45 -4.42
CA GLU A 110 7.23 -1.76 -4.89
C GLU A 110 8.56 -1.69 -5.67
N TRP A 111 8.76 -0.64 -6.47
CA TRP A 111 10.04 -0.48 -7.16
C TRP A 111 11.20 -0.31 -6.19
N PHE A 112 11.02 0.47 -5.11
CA PHE A 112 12.03 0.62 -4.07
C PHE A 112 12.22 -0.67 -3.25
N PHE A 113 11.17 -1.21 -2.66
CA PHE A 113 11.29 -2.29 -1.68
C PHE A 113 11.55 -3.65 -2.33
N ARG A 114 10.88 -3.97 -3.45
CA ARG A 114 10.97 -5.29 -4.09
C ARG A 114 12.01 -5.26 -5.19
N GLY A 115 11.88 -4.32 -6.11
CA GLY A 115 12.81 -4.16 -7.23
C GLY A 115 14.24 -3.86 -6.76
N PHE A 116 14.41 -2.75 -6.05
CA PHE A 116 15.70 -2.26 -5.61
C PHE A 116 16.23 -2.98 -4.36
N LEU A 117 15.60 -2.81 -3.20
CA LEU A 117 16.13 -3.28 -1.93
C LEU A 117 16.19 -4.80 -1.86
N GLN A 118 15.04 -5.49 -1.96
CA GLN A 118 15.01 -6.96 -1.93
C GLN A 118 15.83 -7.53 -3.10
N GLY A 119 15.61 -7.09 -4.34
CA GLY A 119 16.34 -7.58 -5.51
C GLY A 119 17.86 -7.44 -5.37
N THR A 120 18.36 -6.32 -4.84
CA THR A 120 19.80 -6.11 -4.64
C THR A 120 20.36 -6.97 -3.51
N LEU A 121 19.66 -7.07 -2.38
CA LEU A 121 20.08 -7.91 -1.26
C LEU A 121 20.12 -9.40 -1.64
N VAL A 122 19.11 -9.88 -2.37
CA VAL A 122 19.07 -11.26 -2.88
C VAL A 122 20.28 -11.55 -3.77
N ARG A 123 20.63 -10.63 -4.68
CA ARG A 123 21.80 -10.77 -5.57
C ARG A 123 23.12 -10.73 -4.81
N TRP A 124 23.27 -9.82 -3.86
CA TRP A 124 24.55 -9.63 -3.15
C TRP A 124 24.81 -10.72 -2.12
N TRP A 125 23.81 -11.09 -1.34
CA TRP A 125 23.97 -12.09 -0.27
C TRP A 125 23.86 -13.53 -0.78
N HIS A 126 23.39 -13.76 -2.01
CA HIS A 126 23.10 -15.09 -2.54
C HIS A 126 22.18 -15.91 -1.61
N ALA A 127 21.33 -15.20 -0.85
CA ALA A 127 20.48 -15.76 0.19
C ALA A 127 19.07 -15.17 0.05
N PRO A 128 18.22 -15.76 -0.83
CA PRO A 128 16.96 -15.14 -1.24
C PRO A 128 16.02 -14.84 -0.07
N TRP A 129 15.92 -15.78 0.88
CA TRP A 129 15.08 -15.63 2.07
C TRP A 129 15.61 -14.58 3.04
N LEU A 130 16.93 -14.41 3.15
CA LEU A 130 17.51 -13.34 3.97
C LEU A 130 17.28 -11.96 3.34
N GLY A 131 17.40 -11.85 2.01
CA GLY A 131 17.08 -10.62 1.28
C GLY A 131 15.62 -10.22 1.45
N LEU A 132 14.69 -11.19 1.37
CA LEU A 132 13.27 -10.98 1.66
C LEU A 132 13.04 -10.53 3.10
N ALA A 133 13.63 -11.23 4.07
CA ALA A 133 13.46 -10.91 5.49
C ALA A 133 13.96 -9.50 5.82
N ALA A 134 15.15 -9.14 5.35
CA ALA A 134 15.72 -7.82 5.56
C ALA A 134 14.87 -6.71 4.90
N ALA A 135 14.46 -6.89 3.64
CA ALA A 135 13.60 -5.92 2.97
C ALA A 135 12.24 -5.75 3.68
N THR A 136 11.67 -6.85 4.17
CA THR A 136 10.42 -6.85 4.96
C THR A 136 10.58 -6.09 6.28
N LEU A 137 11.69 -6.28 6.99
CA LEU A 137 11.97 -5.56 8.23
C LEU A 137 12.14 -4.05 7.98
N VAL A 138 12.84 -3.67 6.91
CA VAL A 138 12.97 -2.26 6.51
C VAL A 138 11.62 -1.67 6.13
N PHE A 139 10.77 -2.42 5.41
CA PHE A 139 9.39 -2.01 5.08
C PHE A 139 8.53 -1.80 6.34
N GLY A 140 8.63 -2.70 7.32
CA GLY A 140 7.95 -2.54 8.61
C GLY A 140 8.45 -1.32 9.39
N ALA A 141 9.76 -1.16 9.51
CA ALA A 141 10.40 -0.03 10.20
C ALA A 141 10.04 1.32 9.55
N TYR A 142 9.94 1.35 8.22
CA TYR A 142 9.48 2.49 7.46
C TYR A 142 8.08 2.97 7.88
N HIS A 143 7.15 2.05 8.16
CA HIS A 143 5.81 2.41 8.66
C HIS A 143 5.83 2.91 10.12
N VAL A 144 6.79 2.46 10.94
CA VAL A 144 7.00 3.01 12.28
C VAL A 144 7.39 4.50 12.19
N LEU A 145 8.26 4.86 11.25
CA LEU A 145 8.66 6.26 11.02
C LEU A 145 7.48 7.13 10.55
N GLY A 146 6.50 6.53 9.86
CA GLY A 146 5.22 7.16 9.50
C GLY A 146 4.28 7.43 10.69
N ARG A 147 4.71 7.15 11.93
CA ARG A 147 3.94 7.35 13.19
C ARG A 147 2.67 6.49 13.25
N TRP A 148 2.66 5.35 12.54
CA TRP A 148 1.54 4.41 12.60
C TRP A 148 1.51 3.69 13.95
N GLY A 149 0.31 3.33 14.40
CA GLY A 149 0.18 2.44 15.56
C GLY A 149 0.75 1.05 15.25
N TRP A 150 1.22 0.33 16.28
CA TRP A 150 1.90 -0.97 16.11
C TRP A 150 1.06 -2.03 15.36
N ARG A 151 -0.28 -1.99 15.47
CA ARG A 151 -1.16 -2.93 14.78
C ARG A 151 -1.19 -2.70 13.26
N PRO A 152 -1.46 -1.48 12.76
CA PRO A 152 -1.22 -1.14 11.35
C PRO A 152 0.18 -1.50 10.88
N VAL A 153 1.23 -1.21 11.66
CA VAL A 153 2.62 -1.56 11.30
C VAL A 153 2.79 -3.07 11.12
N LEU A 154 2.27 -3.88 12.05
CA LEU A 154 2.33 -5.34 11.93
C LEU A 154 1.58 -5.81 10.68
N GLY A 155 0.37 -5.28 10.42
CA GLY A 155 -0.41 -5.60 9.23
C GLY A 155 0.32 -5.23 7.93
N ALA A 156 0.91 -4.03 7.87
CA ALA A 156 1.75 -3.59 6.76
C ALA A 156 2.97 -4.49 6.61
N THR A 157 3.65 -4.87 7.69
CA THR A 157 4.82 -5.77 7.64
C THR A 157 4.46 -7.15 7.09
N VAL A 158 3.32 -7.70 7.49
CA VAL A 158 2.81 -8.98 6.95
C VAL A 158 2.45 -8.87 5.48
N ALA A 159 1.76 -7.79 5.06
CA ALA A 159 1.53 -7.52 3.63
C ALA A 159 2.87 -7.35 2.88
N GLY A 160 3.84 -6.72 3.54
CA GLY A 160 5.22 -6.53 3.14
C GLY A 160 5.87 -7.86 2.74
N ALA A 161 5.85 -8.81 3.67
CA ALA A 161 6.36 -10.16 3.51
C ALA A 161 5.64 -10.94 2.39
N ALA A 162 4.30 -10.80 2.31
CA ALA A 162 3.51 -11.47 1.28
C ALA A 162 3.89 -10.97 -0.13
N LEU A 163 3.99 -9.66 -0.32
CA LEU A 163 4.42 -9.04 -1.58
C LEU A 163 5.88 -9.40 -1.92
N GLY A 164 6.77 -9.42 -0.92
CA GLY A 164 8.15 -9.86 -1.09
C GLY A 164 8.25 -11.34 -1.52
N THR A 165 7.38 -12.18 -0.98
CA THR A 165 7.26 -13.59 -1.36
C THR A 165 6.73 -13.74 -2.78
N ILE A 166 5.69 -12.98 -3.15
CA ILE A 166 5.17 -12.91 -4.52
C ILE A 166 6.28 -12.53 -5.49
N TYR A 167 7.09 -11.51 -5.17
CA TYR A 167 8.21 -11.09 -6.02
C TYR A 167 9.29 -12.18 -6.13
N LEU A 168 9.62 -12.84 -5.02
CA LEU A 168 10.67 -13.87 -4.97
C LEU A 168 10.32 -15.13 -5.79
N TRP A 169 9.06 -15.53 -5.83
CA TRP A 169 8.61 -16.74 -6.54
C TRP A 169 8.32 -16.54 -8.03
N GLN A 170 8.54 -15.34 -8.56
CA GLN A 170 8.36 -15.13 -9.99
C GLN A 170 9.51 -15.74 -10.82
N PRO A 171 9.20 -16.19 -12.06
CA PRO A 171 10.19 -16.45 -13.10
C PRO A 171 11.17 -15.29 -13.26
N GLN A 172 12.39 -15.62 -13.67
CA GLN A 172 13.46 -14.64 -13.87
C GLN A 172 13.42 -14.07 -15.30
N PRO A 173 13.59 -12.74 -15.47
CA PRO A 173 13.65 -11.72 -14.43
C PRO A 173 12.26 -11.45 -13.81
N PRO A 174 12.16 -11.21 -12.48
CA PRO A 174 10.88 -11.00 -11.81
C PRO A 174 10.25 -9.69 -12.26
N SER A 175 8.92 -9.67 -12.41
CA SER A 175 8.15 -8.50 -12.80
C SER A 175 7.57 -7.78 -11.59
N LEU A 176 7.59 -6.45 -11.62
CA LEU A 176 6.92 -5.63 -10.61
C LEU A 176 5.42 -5.47 -10.83
N LEU A 177 4.90 -5.80 -12.03
CA LEU A 177 3.49 -5.57 -12.34
C LEU A 177 2.57 -6.30 -11.35
N LEU A 178 2.84 -7.58 -11.09
CA LEU A 178 2.08 -8.38 -10.14
C LEU A 178 2.07 -7.80 -8.72
N PRO A 179 3.22 -7.61 -8.04
CA PRO A 179 3.22 -7.04 -6.68
C PRO A 179 2.68 -5.62 -6.64
N VAL A 180 2.86 -4.79 -7.68
CA VAL A 180 2.28 -3.44 -7.75
C VAL A 180 0.76 -3.48 -7.73
N ILE A 181 0.14 -4.33 -8.55
CA ILE A 181 -1.33 -4.45 -8.58
C ILE A 181 -1.85 -5.00 -7.24
N VAL A 182 -1.20 -6.03 -6.69
CA VAL A 182 -1.62 -6.62 -5.41
C VAL A 182 -1.48 -5.61 -4.27
N HIS A 183 -0.38 -4.84 -4.22
CA HIS A 183 -0.19 -3.76 -3.26
C HIS A 183 -1.26 -2.68 -3.44
N ALA A 184 -1.51 -2.21 -4.66
CA ALA A 184 -2.54 -1.23 -4.95
C ALA A 184 -3.92 -1.68 -4.42
N CYS A 185 -4.28 -2.95 -4.62
CA CYS A 185 -5.51 -3.53 -4.07
C CYS A 185 -5.51 -3.58 -2.53
N ILE A 186 -4.42 -3.99 -1.89
CA ILE A 186 -4.28 -4.00 -0.42
C ILE A 186 -4.48 -2.59 0.13
N THR A 187 -3.79 -1.59 -0.44
CA THR A 187 -3.84 -0.20 0.02
C THR A 187 -5.21 0.42 -0.23
N ALA A 188 -5.82 0.17 -1.39
CA ALA A 188 -7.20 0.61 -1.64
C ALA A 188 -8.22 -0.05 -0.69
N GLY A 189 -8.00 -1.32 -0.34
CA GLY A 189 -8.79 -2.04 0.66
C GLY A 189 -8.63 -1.45 2.05
N PHE A 190 -7.42 -1.03 2.42
CA PHE A 190 -7.14 -0.50 3.76
C PHE A 190 -7.54 0.98 3.93
N LEU A 191 -7.22 1.83 2.96
CA LEU A 191 -7.22 3.29 3.13
C LEU A 191 -8.29 4.04 2.33
N SER A 192 -8.81 3.50 1.22
CA SER A 192 -9.73 4.25 0.35
C SER A 192 -11.06 3.53 0.07
N VAL A 193 -11.09 2.65 -0.94
CA VAL A 193 -12.29 1.96 -1.43
C VAL A 193 -12.90 1.07 -0.36
N GLY A 194 -12.09 0.32 0.40
CA GLY A 194 -12.59 -0.56 1.47
C GLY A 194 -13.36 0.18 2.55
N PRO A 195 -12.78 1.20 3.22
CA PRO A 195 -13.52 2.05 4.16
C PRO A 195 -14.79 2.66 3.56
N TYR A 196 -14.73 3.16 2.31
CA TYR A 196 -15.89 3.76 1.65
C TYR A 196 -17.03 2.77 1.44
N VAL A 197 -16.75 1.59 0.88
CA VAL A 197 -17.74 0.55 0.60
C VAL A 197 -18.33 0.00 1.89
N LEU A 198 -17.50 -0.28 2.90
CA LEU A 198 -17.96 -0.77 4.20
C LEU A 198 -18.83 0.25 4.92
N PHE A 199 -18.48 1.54 4.85
CA PHE A 199 -19.30 2.62 5.39
C PHE A 199 -20.65 2.70 4.67
N ALA A 200 -20.67 2.73 3.34
CA ALA A 200 -21.89 2.79 2.55
C ALA A 200 -22.82 1.59 2.84
N TRP A 201 -22.27 0.38 2.90
CA TRP A 201 -23.00 -0.83 3.22
C TRP A 201 -23.60 -0.81 4.63
N ARG A 202 -22.85 -0.37 5.64
CA ARG A 202 -23.37 -0.26 7.02
C ARG A 202 -24.42 0.82 7.16
N ARG A 203 -24.24 1.96 6.48
CA ARG A 203 -25.24 3.04 6.43
C ARG A 203 -26.55 2.55 5.82
N ALA A 204 -26.49 1.84 4.69
CA ALA A 204 -27.66 1.26 4.04
C ALA A 204 -28.41 0.26 4.94
N ARG A 205 -27.71 -0.41 5.87
CA ARG A 205 -28.30 -1.34 6.85
C ARG A 205 -28.67 -0.71 8.20
N GLY A 206 -28.66 0.63 8.31
CA GLY A 206 -28.99 1.33 9.55
C GLY A 206 -28.02 1.05 10.72
N ARG A 207 -26.82 0.55 10.43
CA ARG A 207 -25.81 0.17 11.44
C ARG A 207 -24.91 1.34 11.88
N ILE A 208 -25.01 2.46 11.17
CA ILE A 208 -24.37 3.73 11.53
C ILE A 208 -25.51 4.72 11.73
N ARG A 209 -25.68 5.19 12.97
CA ARG A 209 -26.51 6.37 13.22
C ARG A 209 -25.65 7.60 12.89
N PRO A 210 -26.19 8.64 12.23
CA PRO A 210 -25.49 9.88 11.99
C PRO A 210 -25.28 10.58 13.35
N GLN A 211 -24.22 10.21 14.07
CA GLN A 211 -23.70 11.02 15.15
C GLN A 211 -22.71 11.97 14.52
N VAL A 212 -23.12 13.25 14.46
CA VAL A 212 -22.32 14.45 14.14
C VAL A 212 -21.21 14.15 13.12
N GLU A 213 -21.53 14.29 11.83
CA GLU A 213 -20.50 14.50 10.81
C GLU A 213 -19.77 15.80 11.20
N LEU A 214 -18.69 15.67 11.97
CA LEU A 214 -17.88 16.81 12.34
C LEU A 214 -17.20 17.31 11.06
N PRO A 215 -17.34 18.59 10.68
CA PRO A 215 -16.51 19.17 9.64
C PRO A 215 -15.03 18.92 9.98
N GLY A 216 -14.24 18.59 8.94
CA GLY A 216 -12.92 17.97 9.01
C GLY A 216 -12.07 18.38 10.22
N ALA A 217 -11.55 17.38 10.93
CA ALA A 217 -10.62 17.61 12.02
C ALA A 217 -9.33 18.23 11.46
N VAL A 218 -9.05 19.45 11.88
CA VAL A 218 -7.73 20.08 11.79
C VAL A 218 -6.82 19.32 12.77
N SER A 219 -5.98 18.44 12.24
CA SER A 219 -4.80 17.91 12.94
C SER A 219 -3.71 17.63 11.93
#